data_AF-A0A160TSH9-F1
#
_entry.id   AF-A0A160TSH9-F1
#
_cell.length_a   1.000
_cell.length_b   1.000
_cell.length_c   1.000
_cell.angle_alpha   90.00
_cell.angle_beta   90.00
_cell.angle_gamma   90.00
#
_symmetry.space_group_name_H-M   'P 1'
#
loop_
_entity.id
_entity.type
_entity.pdbx_description
1 polymer ?
#
loop_
_entity_poly.entity_id
_entity_poly.type
_entity_poly.pdbx_seq_one_letter_code
_entity_poly.pdbx_strand_id
1 'polypeptide(L)' 'MKEGGVIRSDHVRHPLAPLDPTIRTGLLELVRQFEPLALRWGI' A
#
# COMPACT_ATOMS: atom_id res chain seq x y z
N MET A 1 2.59 -0.93 -2.74
CA MET A 1 2.63 -1.57 -4.07
C MET A 1 1.27 -1.56 -4.76
N LYS A 2 0.19 -2.06 -4.15
CA LYS A 2 -1.17 -1.98 -4.75
C LYS A 2 -1.57 -0.54 -5.08
N GLU A 3 -1.32 0.40 -4.16
CA GLU A 3 -1.61 1.83 -4.36
C GLU A 3 -0.98 2.39 -5.65
N GLY A 4 0.24 1.96 -5.98
CA GLY A 4 0.93 2.39 -7.21
C GLY A 4 0.73 1.44 -8.40
N GLY A 5 -0.31 0.61 -8.39
CA GLY A 5 -0.69 -0.27 -9.50
C GLY A 5 0.21 -1.49 -9.73
N VAL A 6 1.27 -1.68 -8.95
CA VAL A 6 2.27 -2.76 -9.20
C VAL A 6 1.68 -4.16 -9.01
N ILE A 7 0.71 -4.31 -8.11
CA ILE A 7 0.05 -5.59 -7.82
C ILE A 7 -1.47 -5.41 -7.84
N ARG A 8 -2.18 -6.47 -8.24
CA ARG A 8 -3.65 -6.47 -8.33
C ARG A 8 -4.34 -6.54 -6.96
N SER A 9 -3.73 -7.19 -5.97
CA SER A 9 -4.33 -7.39 -4.64
C SER A 9 -3.29 -7.32 -3.55
N ASP A 10 -3.65 -6.67 -2.44
CA ASP A 10 -2.92 -6.62 -1.16
C ASP A 10 -3.62 -7.44 -0.06
N HIS A 11 -4.59 -8.27 -0.43
CA HIS A 11 -5.30 -9.13 0.52
C HIS A 11 -4.39 -10.24 1.06
N VAL A 12 -4.39 -10.40 2.38
CA VAL A 12 -3.64 -11.45 3.08
C VAL A 12 -4.44 -12.76 3.13
N ARG A 13 -3.75 -13.89 3.33
CA ARG A 13 -4.42 -15.17 3.55
C ARG A 13 -4.78 -15.35 5.04
N HIS A 14 -5.89 -16.03 5.31
CA HIS A 14 -6.27 -16.45 6.66
C HIS A 14 -5.13 -17.28 7.31
N PRO A 15 -4.83 -17.09 8.61
CA PRO A 15 -5.58 -16.33 9.62
C PRO A 15 -5.16 -14.87 9.83
N LEU A 16 -4.34 -14.30 8.93
CA LEU A 16 -3.90 -12.93 9.10
C LEU A 16 -5.06 -11.95 8.93
N ALA A 17 -5.15 -11.00 9.85
CA ALA A 17 -6.08 -9.88 9.72
C ALA A 17 -5.60 -8.92 8.61
N PRO A 18 -6.51 -8.31 7.84
CA PRO A 18 -6.16 -7.26 6.90
C PRO A 18 -5.56 -6.05 7.64
N LEU A 19 -4.80 -5.24 6.90
CA LEU A 19 -4.26 -3.99 7.45
C LEU A 19 -5.39 -3.03 7.82
N ASP A 20 -5.30 -2.44 9.02
CA ASP A 20 -6.26 -1.43 9.46
C ASP A 20 -6.28 -0.22 8.50
N PRO A 21 -7.46 0.28 8.08
CA PRO A 21 -7.57 1.38 7.13
C PRO A 21 -6.92 2.70 7.60
N THR A 22 -6.95 2.96 8.91
CA THR A 22 -6.34 4.16 9.51
C THR A 22 -4.82 4.05 9.45
N ILE A 23 -4.27 2.89 9.80
CA ILE A 23 -2.83 2.62 9.69
C ILE A 23 -2.38 2.71 8.23
N ARG A 24 -3.16 2.16 7.28
CA ARG A 24 -2.86 2.26 5.85
C ARG A 24 -2.75 3.71 5.40
N THR A 25 -3.69 4.55 5.82
CA THR A 25 -3.71 5.98 5.47
C THR A 25 -2.48 6.69 6.03
N GLY A 26 -2.18 6.52 7.32
CA GLY A 26 -1.01 7.13 7.95
C GLY A 26 0.31 6.65 7.33
N LEU A 27 0.43 5.37 6.98
CA LEU A 27 1.59 4.86 6.25
C LEU A 27 1.76 5.58 4.91
N LEU A 28 0.69 5.71 4.12
CA LEU A 28 0.72 6.38 2.82
C LEU A 28 1.08 7.85 2.93
N GLU A 29 0.60 8.55 3.95
CA GLU A 29 0.98 9.93 4.24
C GLU A 29 2.48 10.04 4.53
N LEU A 30 3.02 9.17 5.38
CA LEU A 30 4.44 9.17 5.72
C LEU A 30 5.33 8.86 4.51
N VAL A 31 4.94 7.93 3.63
CA VAL A 31 5.78 7.56 2.48
C VAL A 31 5.73 8.56 1.32
N ARG A 32 4.70 9.43 1.24
CA ARG A 32 4.59 10.43 0.17
C ARG A 32 5.78 11.38 0.10
N GLN A 33 6.37 11.76 1.25
CA GLN A 33 7.52 12.67 1.29
C GLN A 33 8.80 12.10 0.64
N PHE A 34 8.88 10.78 0.46
CA PHE A 34 10.04 10.09 -0.10
C PHE A 34 9.89 9.75 -1.58
N GLU A 35 8.75 10.08 -2.19
CA GLU A 35 8.43 9.81 -3.60
C GLU A 35 8.85 8.40 -4.10
N PRO A 36 8.51 7.31 -3.37
CA PRO A 36 9.00 6.00 -3.70
C PRO A 36 8.50 5.54 -5.07
N LEU A 37 9.38 4.93 -5.86
CA LEU A 37 9.08 4.41 -7.20
C LEU A 37 7.82 3.51 -7.22
N ALA A 38 7.63 2.71 -6.18
CA ALA A 38 6.51 1.79 -6.05
C ALA A 38 5.11 2.45 -6.00
N LEU A 39 5.02 3.77 -5.85
CA LEU A 39 3.76 4.53 -5.95
C LEU A 39 3.43 5.03 -7.36
N ARG A 40 4.39 4.94 -8.31
CA ARG A 40 4.24 5.46 -9.68
C ARG A 40 4.64 4.49 -10.78
N TRP A 41 4.85 3.22 -10.44
CA TRP A 41 5.43 2.24 -11.37
C TRP A 41 4.40 1.50 -12.21
N GLY A 42 3.26 1.10 -11.63
CA GLY A 42 2.25 0.28 -12.30
C GLY A 42 1.07 1.06 -12.86
N ILE A 43 1.23 2.39 -12.99
CA ILE A 43 0.30 3.31 -13.65
C ILE A 43 0.66 3.48 -15.13
#